data_AF-B8IEI1-F1
#
_entry.id   AF-B8IEI1-F1
#
_cell.length_a   1.000
_cell.length_b   1.000
_cell.length_c   1.000
_cell.angle_alpha   90.00
_cell.angle_beta   90.00
_cell.angle_gamma   90.00
#
_symmetry.space_group_name_H-M   'P 1'
#
loop_
_entity.id
_entity.type
_entity.pdbx_description
1 polymer ?
#
loop_
_entity_poly.entity_id
_entity_poly.type
_entity_poly.pdbx_seq_one_letter_code
_entity_poly.pdbx_strand_id
1 'polypeptide(L)'
;MPMAASRLFVLAEDGYGEESAQLVLAAERRLHEIYQHSTWEGERLMAAEVMKAMKRIDVMIQAHRMRLARVGAAGPTARPVLEKRRWWLALHRT
;
A
#
# COMPACT_ATOMS: atom_id res chain seq x y z
N MET A 1 -12.50 32.10 12.65
CA MET A 1 -12.33 31.37 11.38
C MET A 1 -11.08 30.49 11.46
N PRO A 2 -11.16 29.22 11.90
CA PRO A 2 -10.01 28.34 11.84
C PRO A 2 -9.92 27.70 10.44
N MET A 3 -8.83 28.03 9.75
CA MET A 3 -8.43 27.42 8.49
C MET A 3 -7.79 26.04 8.75
N ALA A 4 -8.09 25.15 7.81
CA ALA A 4 -7.27 24.01 7.39
C ALA A 4 -7.24 22.79 8.33
N ALA A 5 -8.26 21.96 8.09
CA ALA A 5 -8.31 20.50 8.23
C ALA A 5 -7.13 19.75 7.55
N SER A 6 -5.89 20.17 7.79
CA SER A 6 -4.69 19.60 7.14
C SER A 6 -3.92 18.62 8.02
N ARG A 7 -4.53 18.12 9.10
CA ARG A 7 -3.95 17.09 9.98
C ARG A 7 -4.84 15.86 10.17
N LEU A 8 -5.90 15.72 9.38
CA LEU A 8 -6.88 14.63 9.55
C LEU A 8 -6.55 13.31 8.84
N PHE A 9 -5.39 13.15 8.19
CA PHE A 9 -5.11 11.94 7.39
C PHE A 9 -3.73 11.31 7.65
N VAL A 10 -3.16 11.48 8.84
CA VAL A 10 -1.84 10.90 9.17
C VAL A 10 -1.94 9.57 9.94
N LEU A 11 -3.13 9.15 10.37
CA LEU A 11 -3.30 7.92 11.16
C LEU A 11 -4.63 7.23 10.83
N ALA A 12 -4.91 7.00 9.55
CA ALA A 12 -5.79 5.87 9.24
C ALA A 12 -5.02 4.64 9.71
N GLU A 13 -5.50 4.04 10.79
CA GLU A 13 -4.91 2.93 11.50
C GLU A 13 -4.38 1.87 10.55
N ASP A 14 -3.30 1.23 10.97
CA ASP A 14 -2.51 0.22 10.28
C ASP A 14 -3.30 -1.11 10.01
N GLY A 15 -4.63 -1.04 9.96
CA GLY A 15 -5.57 -2.15 9.82
C GLY A 15 -5.51 -2.85 8.47
N TYR A 16 -5.12 -2.15 7.40
CA TYR A 16 -5.02 -2.76 6.06
C TYR A 16 -4.03 -3.92 5.98
N GLY A 17 -2.97 -3.89 6.78
CA GLY A 17 -1.98 -4.98 6.76
C GLY A 17 -2.38 -6.19 7.62
N GLU A 18 -3.23 -5.98 8.63
CA GLU A 18 -3.84 -7.08 9.38
C GLU A 18 -4.99 -7.70 8.58
N GLU A 19 -5.84 -6.85 8.00
CA GLU A 19 -6.94 -7.24 7.11
C GLU A 19 -6.41 -8.04 5.90
N SER A 20 -5.31 -7.59 5.27
CA SER A 20 -4.71 -8.32 4.14
C SER A 20 -4.22 -9.71 4.55
N ALA A 21 -3.56 -9.83 5.70
CA ALA A 21 -3.10 -11.11 6.21
C ALA A 21 -4.27 -12.06 6.54
N GLN A 22 -5.34 -11.54 7.16
CA GLN A 22 -6.55 -12.31 7.45
C GLN A 22 -7.23 -12.81 6.17
N LEU A 23 -7.33 -11.95 5.15
CA LEU A 23 -7.90 -12.30 3.85
C LEU A 23 -7.07 -13.36 3.12
N VAL A 24 -5.75 -13.27 3.17
CA VAL A 24 -4.84 -14.30 2.62
C VAL A 24 -5.05 -15.64 3.33
N LEU A 25 -5.09 -15.66 4.66
CA LEU A 25 -5.32 -16.89 5.43
C LEU A 25 -6.71 -17.49 5.14
N ALA A 26 -7.74 -16.67 5.00
CA ALA A 26 -9.07 -17.12 4.64
C ALA A 26 -9.10 -17.71 3.22
N ALA A 27 -8.42 -17.07 2.27
CA ALA A 27 -8.30 -17.57 0.90
C ALA A 27 -7.53 -18.89 0.83
N GLU A 28 -6.49 -19.09 1.64
CA GLU A 28 -5.76 -20.36 1.70
C GLU A 28 -6.65 -21.50 2.21
N ARG A 29 -7.46 -21.25 3.24
CA ARG A 29 -8.44 -22.24 3.72
C ARG A 29 -9.45 -22.57 2.62
N ARG A 30 -9.97 -21.55 1.92
CA ARG A 30 -10.95 -21.75 0.85
C ARG A 30 -10.36 -22.49 -0.35
N LEU A 31 -9.10 -22.21 -0.69
CA LEU A 31 -8.37 -22.93 -1.73
C LEU A 31 -8.21 -24.39 -1.36
N HIS A 32 -7.89 -24.70 -0.10
CA HIS A 32 -7.79 -26.07 0.37
C HIS A 32 -9.12 -26.83 0.23
N GLU A 33 -10.24 -26.20 0.59
CA GLU A 33 -11.58 -26.76 0.38
C GLU A 33 -11.87 -27.03 -1.10
N ILE A 34 -11.52 -26.10 -2.00
CA ILE A 34 -11.66 -26.28 -3.45
C ILE A 34 -10.81 -27.45 -3.95
N TYR A 35 -9.58 -27.62 -3.45
CA TYR A 35 -8.75 -28.77 -3.82
C TYR A 35 -9.30 -30.11 -3.33
N GLN A 36 -9.99 -30.12 -2.19
CA GLN A 36 -10.61 -31.32 -1.63
C GLN A 36 -11.94 -31.69 -2.30
N HIS A 37 -12.73 -30.70 -2.73
CA HIS A 37 -14.11 -30.92 -3.17
C HIS A 37 -14.35 -30.66 -4.67
N SER A 38 -13.50 -29.90 -5.35
CA SER A 38 -13.68 -29.64 -6.77
C SER A 38 -13.24 -30.84 -7.61
N THR A 39 -14.15 -31.30 -8.47
CA THR A 39 -13.87 -32.29 -9.51
C THR A 39 -13.37 -31.63 -10.80
N TRP A 40 -13.36 -30.30 -10.89
CA TRP A 40 -13.07 -29.55 -12.10
C TRP A 40 -11.69 -28.90 -12.02
N GLU A 41 -10.81 -29.30 -12.92
CA GLU A 41 -9.43 -28.77 -12.98
C GLU A 41 -9.37 -27.26 -13.22
N GLY A 42 -10.29 -26.72 -14.02
CA GLY A 42 -10.40 -25.28 -14.28
C GLY A 42 -10.68 -24.46 -13.02
N GLU A 43 -11.52 -24.96 -12.10
CA GLU A 43 -11.82 -24.26 -10.84
C GLU A 43 -10.59 -24.20 -9.93
N ARG A 44 -9.84 -25.31 -9.86
CA ARG A 44 -8.58 -25.37 -9.08
C ARG A 44 -7.53 -24.42 -9.63
N LEU A 45 -7.38 -24.35 -10.96
CA LEU A 45 -6.45 -23.42 -11.62
C LEU A 45 -6.85 -21.95 -11.39
N MET A 46 -8.14 -21.63 -11.55
CA MET A 46 -8.64 -20.27 -11.30
C MET A 46 -8.40 -19.87 -9.83
N ALA A 47 -8.71 -20.75 -8.88
CA ALA A 47 -8.51 -20.48 -7.46
C ALA A 47 -7.02 -20.29 -7.12
N ALA A 48 -6.11 -21.05 -7.75
CA ALA A 48 -4.68 -20.89 -7.58
C ALA A 48 -4.16 -19.53 -8.11
N GLU A 49 -4.63 -19.08 -9.28
CA GLU A 49 -4.26 -17.77 -9.84
C GLU A 49 -4.79 -16.61 -8.99
N VAL A 50 -6.02 -16.73 -8.47
CA VAL A 50 -6.58 -15.76 -7.49
C VAL A 50 -5.71 -15.69 -6.24
N MET A 51 -5.30 -16.84 -5.69
CA MET A 51 -4.44 -16.91 -4.52
C MET A 51 -3.08 -16.23 -4.76
N LYS A 52 -2.48 -16.44 -5.93
CA LYS A 52 -1.23 -15.81 -6.34
C LYS A 52 -1.35 -14.28 -6.43
N ALA A 53 -2.46 -13.79 -6.99
CA ALA A 53 -2.73 -12.35 -7.04
C ALA A 53 -2.88 -11.75 -5.62
N MET A 54 -3.61 -12.43 -4.72
CA MET A 54 -3.78 -11.98 -3.34
C MET A 54 -2.45 -11.89 -2.58
N LYS A 55 -1.59 -12.92 -2.70
CA LYS A 55 -0.25 -12.88 -2.09
C LYS A 55 0.60 -11.74 -2.61
N ARG A 56 0.52 -11.44 -3.91
CA ARG A 56 1.24 -10.30 -4.50
C ARG A 56 0.75 -8.96 -3.93
N ILE A 57 -0.56 -8.80 -3.76
CA ILE A 57 -1.16 -7.59 -3.17
C ILE A 57 -0.72 -7.45 -1.72
N ASP A 58 -0.75 -8.52 -0.92
CA ASP A 58 -0.29 -8.48 0.48
C ASP A 58 1.17 -8.06 0.57
N VAL A 59 2.06 -8.63 -0.24
CA VAL A 59 3.47 -8.19 -0.30
C VAL A 59 3.61 -6.70 -0.59
N MET A 60 2.81 -6.16 -1.52
CA MET A 60 2.81 -4.73 -1.83
C MET A 60 2.33 -3.88 -0.64
N ILE A 61 1.29 -4.33 0.08
CA ILE A 61 0.78 -3.68 1.29
C ILE A 61 1.87 -3.67 2.37
N GLN A 62 2.50 -4.81 2.66
CA GLN A 62 3.56 -4.89 3.68
C GLN A 62 4.77 -4.03 3.30
N ALA A 63 5.19 -4.04 2.02
CA ALA A 63 6.28 -3.19 1.55
C ALA A 63 5.96 -1.70 1.70
N HIS A 64 4.71 -1.29 1.43
CA HIS A 64 4.27 0.08 1.65
C HIS A 64 4.31 0.45 3.13
N ARG A 65 3.81 -0.42 4.01
CA ARG A 65 3.84 -0.23 5.47
C ARG A 65 5.27 -0.07 5.99
N MET A 66 6.19 -0.94 5.57
CA MET A 66 7.61 -0.83 5.92
C MET A 66 8.22 0.50 5.48
N ARG A 67 7.85 0.99 4.28
CA ARG A 67 8.31 2.30 3.79
C ARG A 67 7.76 3.44 4.64
N LEU A 68 6.48 3.41 4.99
CA LEU A 68 5.85 4.41 5.86
C LEU A 68 6.47 4.42 7.26
N ALA A 69 6.69 3.25 7.85
CA ALA A 69 7.37 3.12 9.15
C ALA A 69 8.77 3.74 9.13
N ARG A 70 9.55 3.54 8.06
CA ARG A 70 10.87 4.16 7.89
C ARG A 70 10.80 5.69 7.75
N VAL A 71 9.81 6.22 7.03
CA VAL A 71 9.62 7.67 6.87
C VAL A 71 9.15 8.31 8.17
N GLY A 72 8.26 7.64 8.93
CA GLY A 72 7.81 8.10 10.25
C GLY A 72 8.93 8.07 11.30
N ALA A 73 9.79 7.04 11.26
CA ALA A 73 10.94 6.90 12.16
C ALA A 73 12.08 7.90 11.86
N ALA A 74 12.14 8.46 10.64
CA ALA A 74 13.19 9.39 10.25
C ALA A 74 13.09 10.78 10.93
N GLY A 75 12.04 11.04 11.73
CA GLY A 75 11.80 12.36 12.33
C GLY A 75 11.62 13.46 11.26
N PRO A 76 11.30 14.71 11.63
CA PRO A 76 11.29 15.81 10.68
C PRO A 76 12.73 16.05 10.22
N THR A 77 13.10 15.46 9.10
CA THR A 77 14.32 15.81 8.40
C THR A 77 14.16 17.27 8.02
N ALA A 78 14.99 18.15 8.60
CA ALA A 78 15.04 19.56 8.23
C ALA A 78 15.11 19.63 6.70
N ARG A 79 14.04 20.13 6.09
CA ARG A 79 13.97 20.37 4.64
C ARG A 79 15.23 21.17 4.30
N PRO A 80 16.12 20.71 3.39
CA PRO A 80 16.99 21.67 2.75
C PRO A 80 16.04 22.66 2.08
N VAL A 81 16.13 23.92 2.49
CA VAL A 81 15.41 25.03 1.87
C VAL A 81 15.84 24.99 0.41
N LEU A 82 14.99 24.41 -0.44
CA LEU A 82 15.09 24.55 -1.88
C LEU A 82 14.85 26.03 -2.14
N GLU A 83 15.94 26.78 -2.19
CA GLU A 83 15.97 28.11 -2.73
C GLU A 83 15.20 28.11 -4.05
N LYS A 84 14.33 29.10 -4.13
CA LYS A 84 13.25 29.22 -5.11
C LYS A 84 13.78 28.98 -6.51
N ARG A 85 13.29 27.92 -7.16
CA ARG A 85 13.24 27.79 -8.61
C ARG A 85 12.55 29.04 -9.18
N ARG A 86 13.34 30.01 -9.65
CA ARG A 86 12.90 31.19 -10.41
C ARG A 86 13.50 31.14 -11.82
N TRP A 87 13.26 30.02 -12.51
CA TRP A 87 13.72 29.83 -13.90
C TRP A 87 13.00 30.76 -14.89
N TRP A 88 11.80 31.26 -14.56
CA TRP A 88 11.02 32.14 -15.44
C TRP A 88 11.45 33.62 -15.42
N LEU A 89 12.28 34.07 -14.47
CA LEU A 89 12.78 35.46 -14.45
C LEU A 89 14.02 35.66 -15.33
N ALA A 90 14.71 34.59 -15.72
CA ALA A 90 15.86 34.66 -16.62
C ALA A 90 15.48 34.86 -18.09
N LEU A 91 14.20 34.68 -18.46
CA LEU A 91 13.73 34.81 -19.84
C LEU A 91 13.36 36.24 -20.25
N HIS A 92 13.37 37.21 -19.33
CA HIS A 92 12.88 38.58 -19.58
C HIS A 92 13.94 39.69 -19.39
N ARG A 93 15.23 39.37 -19.51
CA ARG A 93 16.27 40.40 -19.70
C ARG A 93 17.00 40.17 -21.02
N THR A 94 16.33 40.54 -22.10
CA THR A 94 16.98 41.14 -23.28
C THR A 94 17.03 42.64 -23.08
#